data_AF-A0A7S2DAN3-F1
#
_entry.id   AF-A0A7S2DAN3-F1
#
_cell.length_a   1.000
_cell.length_b   1.000
_cell.length_c   1.000
_cell.angle_alpha   90.00
_cell.angle_beta   90.00
_cell.angle_gamma   90.00
#
_symmetry.space_group_name_H-M   'P 1'
#
loop_
_entity.id
_entity.type
_entity.pdbx_description
1 polymer ?
#
loop_
_entity_poly.entity_id
_entity_poly.type
_entity_poly.pdbx_seq_one_letter_code
_entity_poly.pdbx_strand_id
1 'polypeptide(L)'
;SSLTPILPRGRFESDVSFTQRLQAASICASFILPQTKSESNADMNARLAAQVNLPTAWLPPFCPTRESREEYERRIAAVPITTSLATATGYTSLTVASRASKLAQ
;
A
#
# COMPACT_ATOMS: atom_id res chain seq x y z
N SER A 1 5.36 -22.80 6.65
CA SER A 1 5.14 -21.44 6.11
C SER A 1 6.24 -21.13 5.10
N SER A 2 5.90 -20.95 3.82
CA SER A 2 6.87 -20.49 2.83
C SER A 2 7.09 -18.99 3.01
N LEU A 3 8.32 -18.58 3.29
CA LEU A 3 8.69 -17.17 3.35
C LEU A 3 8.55 -16.57 1.95
N THR A 4 7.76 -15.50 1.80
CA THR A 4 7.69 -14.74 0.55
C THR A 4 9.07 -14.14 0.27
N PRO A 5 9.71 -14.43 -0.88
CA PRO A 5 11.04 -13.90 -1.17
C PRO A 5 11.01 -12.37 -1.18
N ILE A 6 11.95 -11.77 -0.46
CA ILE A 6 12.07 -10.32 -0.34
C ILE A 6 12.80 -9.78 -1.57
N LEU A 7 12.13 -8.92 -2.33
CA LEU A 7 12.76 -8.23 -3.45
C LEU A 7 13.82 -7.24 -2.96
N PRO A 8 14.96 -7.09 -3.66
CA PRO A 8 16.00 -6.15 -3.30
C PRO A 8 15.48 -4.71 -3.29
N ARG A 9 16.21 -3.79 -2.64
CA ARG A 9 15.86 -2.37 -2.60
C ARG A 9 15.78 -1.80 -4.02
N GLY A 10 14.70 -1.08 -4.31
CA GLY A 10 14.52 -0.40 -5.59
C GLY A 10 15.47 0.79 -5.76
N ARG A 11 15.81 1.16 -7.01
CA ARG A 11 16.67 2.32 -7.30
C ARG A 11 16.09 3.65 -6.80
N PHE A 12 14.77 3.78 -6.81
CA PHE A 12 14.04 4.99 -6.40
C PHE A 12 13.42 4.86 -5.01
N GLU A 13 13.76 3.80 -4.28
CA GLU A 13 13.22 3.50 -2.98
C GLU A 13 14.17 4.06 -1.90
N SER A 14 13.64 4.91 -1.02
CA SER A 14 14.40 5.40 0.14
C SER A 14 14.66 4.27 1.15
N ASP A 15 15.61 4.46 2.06
CA ASP A 15 15.85 3.49 3.15
C ASP A 15 14.63 3.29 4.06
N VAL A 16 13.89 4.38 4.30
CA VAL A 16 12.66 4.34 5.09
C VAL A 16 11.59 3.53 4.37
N SER A 17 11.37 3.84 3.09
CA SER A 17 10.45 3.12 2.20
C SER A 17 10.77 1.62 2.14
N PHE A 18 12.07 1.29 1.98
CA PHE A 18 12.52 -0.09 1.95
C PHE A 18 12.23 -0.82 3.26
N THR A 19 12.52 -0.19 4.40
CA THR A 19 12.26 -0.76 5.72
C THR A 19 10.77 -1.02 5.94
N GLN A 20 9.90 -0.09 5.56
CA GLN A 20 8.45 -0.28 5.63
C GLN A 20 7.97 -1.44 4.74
N ARG A 21 8.55 -1.57 3.54
CA ARG A 21 8.27 -2.70 2.66
C ARG A 21 8.74 -4.03 3.25
N LEU A 22 9.90 -4.08 3.90
CA LEU A 22 10.39 -5.28 4.60
C LEU A 22 9.41 -5.70 5.71
N GLN A 23 8.92 -4.73 6.49
CA GLN A 23 7.93 -5.00 7.54
C GLN A 23 6.63 -5.56 6.94
N ALA A 24 6.09 -4.91 5.90
CA ALA A 24 4.89 -5.41 5.23
C ALA A 24 5.10 -6.78 4.58
N ALA A 25 6.28 -7.05 4.02
CA ALA A 25 6.59 -8.34 3.39
C ALA A 25 6.66 -9.50 4.41
N SER A 26 6.91 -9.21 5.70
CA SER A 26 6.92 -10.23 6.75
C SER A 26 5.53 -10.77 7.09
N ILE A 27 4.48 -10.03 6.72
CA ILE A 27 3.07 -10.38 6.97
C ILE A 27 2.31 -10.71 5.68
N CYS A 28 2.80 -10.30 4.51
CA CYS A 28 2.15 -10.55 3.23
C CYS A 28 2.57 -11.88 2.59
N ALA A 29 1.59 -12.62 2.07
CA ALA A 29 1.83 -13.81 1.26
C ALA A 29 2.18 -13.46 -0.20
N SER A 30 1.76 -12.28 -0.66
CA SER A 30 2.10 -11.74 -1.97
C SER A 30 3.43 -10.97 -1.97
N PHE A 31 4.14 -11.00 -3.10
CA PHE A 31 5.28 -10.13 -3.32
C PHE A 31 4.87 -8.65 -3.23
N ILE A 32 5.67 -7.86 -2.51
CA ILE A 32 5.51 -6.41 -2.46
C ILE A 32 6.57 -5.78 -3.34
N LEU A 33 6.12 -5.07 -4.38
CA LEU A 33 7.00 -4.40 -5.33
C LEU A 33 7.68 -3.16 -4.72
N PRO A 34 8.96 -2.91 -5.05
CA PRO A 34 9.65 -1.68 -4.69
C PRO A 34 8.99 -0.43 -5.26
N GLN A 35 9.26 0.71 -4.62
CA GLN A 35 8.87 2.02 -5.12
C GLN A 35 9.45 2.30 -6.52
N THR A 36 8.63 2.88 -7.39
CA THR A 36 9.07 3.32 -8.73
C THR A 36 9.29 4.82 -8.78
N LYS A 37 9.97 5.32 -9.82
CA LYS A 37 10.21 6.75 -10.03
C LYS A 37 8.92 7.59 -10.03
N SER A 38 7.82 7.02 -10.49
CA SER A 38 6.53 7.71 -10.63
C SER A 38 5.63 7.58 -9.40
N GLU A 39 6.01 6.76 -8.44
CA GLU A 39 5.25 6.56 -7.21
C GLU A 39 5.76 7.50 -6.12
N SER A 40 4.89 8.40 -5.64
CA SER A 40 5.23 9.25 -4.51
C SER A 40 5.33 8.44 -3.20
N ASN A 41 5.97 9.00 -2.17
CA ASN A 41 6.00 8.35 -0.86
C ASN A 41 4.59 8.17 -0.28
N ALA A 42 3.67 9.12 -0.53
CA ALA A 42 2.28 9.01 -0.09
C ALA A 42 1.56 7.85 -0.79
N ASP A 43 1.78 7.69 -2.11
CA ASP A 43 1.23 6.59 -2.89
C ASP A 43 1.72 5.25 -2.36
N MET A 44 3.04 5.13 -2.15
CA MET A 44 3.65 3.93 -1.59
C MET A 44 3.05 3.58 -0.22
N ASN A 45 2.90 4.57 0.68
CA ASN A 45 2.32 4.34 2.00
C ASN A 45 0.87 3.85 1.91
N ALA A 46 0.06 4.46 1.05
CA ALA A 46 -1.32 4.04 0.83
C ALA A 46 -1.39 2.61 0.28
N ARG A 47 -0.52 2.27 -0.68
CA ARG A 47 -0.41 0.93 -1.23
C ARG A 47 0.04 -0.10 -0.19
N LEU A 48 1.06 0.20 0.62
CA LEU A 48 1.52 -0.69 1.68
C LEU A 48 0.43 -0.93 2.74
N ALA A 49 -0.29 0.11 3.14
CA ALA A 49 -1.42 -0.04 4.08
C ALA A 49 -2.50 -0.96 3.49
N ALA A 50 -2.85 -0.79 2.21
CA ALA A 50 -3.79 -1.67 1.54
C ALA A 50 -3.25 -3.11 1.40
N GLN A 51 -1.96 -3.28 1.12
CA GLN A 51 -1.30 -4.57 1.03
C GLN A 51 -1.36 -5.35 2.34
N VAL A 52 -1.21 -4.65 3.48
CA VAL A 52 -1.34 -5.24 4.82
C VAL A 52 -2.78 -5.61 5.15
N ASN A 53 -3.76 -4.83 4.70
CA ASN A 53 -5.18 -5.17 4.87
C ASN A 53 -5.62 -6.36 4.02
N LEU A 54 -4.99 -6.57 2.85
CA LEU A 54 -5.22 -7.75 2.02
C LEU A 54 -3.88 -8.42 1.67
N PRO A 55 -3.31 -9.22 2.59
CA PRO A 55 -1.97 -9.83 2.49
C PRO A 55 -1.71 -10.70 1.26
N THR A 56 -2.77 -11.07 0.54
CA THR A 56 -2.75 -11.90 -0.67
C THR A 56 -2.93 -11.10 -1.96
N ALA A 57 -3.29 -9.81 -1.87
CA ALA A 57 -3.53 -8.98 -3.05
C ALA A 57 -2.24 -8.76 -3.85
N TRP A 58 -2.37 -8.57 -5.16
CA TRP A 58 -1.28 -8.01 -5.96
C TRP A 58 -1.56 -6.53 -6.22
N LEU A 59 -0.85 -5.64 -5.52
CA LEU A 59 -1.00 -4.19 -5.71
C LEU A 59 0.28 -3.63 -6.34
N PRO A 60 0.27 -3.33 -7.66
CA PRO A 60 1.42 -2.69 -8.30
C PRO A 60 1.55 -1.21 -7.87
N PRO A 61 2.79 -0.67 -7.89
CA PRO A 61 3.06 0.76 -7.70
C PRO A 61 2.28 1.62 -8.70
N PHE A 62 1.97 2.86 -8.31
CA PHE A 62 1.37 3.83 -9.22
C PHE A 62 2.26 4.02 -10.46
N CYS A 63 1.66 3.91 -11.64
CA CYS A 63 2.35 4.06 -12.91
C CYS A 63 1.46 4.85 -13.90
N PRO A 64 1.78 6.13 -14.18
CA PRO A 64 0.94 7.00 -14.99
C PRO A 64 0.84 6.59 -16.48
N THR A 65 1.69 5.67 -16.93
CA THR A 65 1.59 5.09 -18.28
C THR A 65 0.64 3.89 -18.33
N ARG A 66 0.18 3.38 -17.19
CA ARG A 66 -0.68 2.21 -17.06
C ARG A 66 -2.06 2.51 -16.46
N GLU A 67 -2.15 3.52 -15.60
CA GLU A 67 -3.40 3.92 -14.94
C GLU A 67 -3.43 5.43 -14.69
N SER A 68 -4.63 6.02 -14.65
CA SER A 68 -4.84 7.39 -14.18
C SER A 68 -4.71 7.49 -12.65
N ARG A 69 -4.60 8.72 -12.13
CA ARG A 69 -4.58 8.95 -10.67
C ARG A 69 -5.85 8.43 -10.01
N GLU A 70 -7.01 8.69 -10.62
CA GLU A 70 -8.32 8.29 -10.13
C GLU A 70 -8.53 6.76 -10.20
N GLU A 71 -7.93 6.09 -11.20
CA GLU A 71 -7.92 4.63 -11.29
C GLU A 71 -7.08 4.01 -10.17
N TYR A 72 -5.90 4.57 -9.92
CA TYR A 72 -5.03 4.17 -8.82
C TYR A 72 -5.74 4.30 -7.47
N GLU A 73 -6.32 5.47 -7.18
CA GLU A 73 -7.03 5.73 -5.93
C GLU A 73 -8.21 4.79 -5.73
N ARG A 74 -9.01 4.55 -6.79
CA ARG A 74 -10.11 3.57 -6.74
C ARG A 74 -9.61 2.16 -6.46
N ARG A 75 -8.50 1.75 -7.07
CA ARG A 75 -7.91 0.42 -6.87
C ARG A 75 -7.43 0.23 -5.42
N ILE A 76 -6.78 1.24 -4.84
CA ILE A 76 -6.37 1.19 -3.44
C ILE A 76 -7.59 1.22 -2.50
N ALA A 77 -8.59 2.06 -2.77
CA ALA A 77 -9.81 2.17 -1.97
C ALA A 77 -10.72 0.93 -2.05
N ALA A 78 -10.64 0.15 -3.13
CA ALA A 78 -11.41 -1.08 -3.30
C ALA A 78 -10.89 -2.23 -2.42
N VAL A 79 -9.71 -2.09 -1.81
CA VAL A 79 -9.19 -3.11 -0.90
C VAL A 79 -10.04 -3.13 0.37
N PRO A 80 -10.65 -4.27 0.72
CA PRO A 80 -11.51 -4.36 1.89
C PRO A 80 -10.69 -4.07 3.15
N ILE A 81 -11.16 -3.13 3.95
CA ILE A 81 -10.60 -2.87 5.27
C ILE A 81 -11.12 -4.00 6.17
N THR A 82 -10.34 -5.07 6.30
CA THR A 82 -10.64 -6.10 7.29
C THR A 82 -10.32 -5.54 8.66
N THR A 83 -11.34 -5.03 9.34
CA THR A 83 -11.28 -4.73 10.78
C THR A 83 -11.16 -6.04 11.55
N SER A 84 -9.96 -6.63 11.59
CA SER A 84 -9.68 -7.83 12.37
C SER A 84 -8.46 -7.58 13.26
N LEU A 85 -8.79 -7.39 14.55
CA LEU A 85 -7.99 -7.43 15.78
C LEU A 85 -6.64 -6.70 15.83
N ALA A 86 -6.64 -5.70 16.71
CA ALA A 86 -5.56 -5.23 17.57
C ALA A 86 -4.24 -6.02 17.58
N THR A 87 -3.16 -5.23 17.62
CA THR A 87 -1.77 -5.57 17.98
C THR A 87 -0.82 -5.82 16.80
N ALA A 88 -0.60 -4.78 15.99
CA ALA A 88 0.69 -4.57 15.33
C ALA A 88 1.17 -3.16 15.66
N THR A 89 2.03 -3.11 16.67
CA THR A 89 2.74 -1.95 17.19
C THR A 89 3.32 -1.10 16.05
N GLY A 90 2.81 0.13 15.86
CA GLY A 90 3.57 1.19 15.18
C GLY A 90 3.01 1.81 13.90
N TYR A 91 1.86 1.38 13.37
CA TYR A 91 1.18 2.17 12.32
C TYR A 91 0.25 3.19 12.97
N THR A 92 0.81 4.35 13.31
CA THR A 92 0.04 5.52 13.77
C THR A 92 -1.03 5.85 12.73
N SER A 93 -2.29 5.83 13.17
CA SER A 93 -3.48 6.19 12.41
C SER A 93 -3.26 7.39 11.49
N LEU A 94 -3.34 7.17 10.19
CA LEU A 94 -3.81 8.19 9.27
C LEU A 94 -5.31 8.00 9.14
N THR A 95 -6.06 8.77 9.92
CA THR A 95 -7.50 8.92 9.82
C THR A 95 -7.87 9.25 8.38
N VAL A 96 -8.45 8.28 7.66
CA VAL A 96 -9.11 8.54 6.38
C VAL A 96 -10.37 9.33 6.70
N ALA A 97 -10.27 10.66 6.61
CA ALA A 97 -11.43 11.53 6.64
C ALA A 97 -12.27 11.20 5.39
N SER A 98 -13.39 10.51 5.61
CA SER A 98 -14.46 10.33 4.64
C SER A 98 -14.91 11.70 4.13
N ARG A 99 -14.44 12.11 2.95
CA ARG A 99 -15.11 13.13 2.14
C ARG A 99 -16.22 12.46 1.35
N ALA A 100 -17.31 12.16 2.05
CA ALA A 100 -18.59 12.00 1.38
C ALA A 100 -19.03 13.39 0.87
N SER A 101 -18.74 13.67 -0.40
CA SER A 101 -19.43 14.74 -1.11
C SER A 101 -20.89 14.35 -1.26
N LYS A 102 -21.80 15.13 -0.68
CA LYS A 102 -23.15 15.30 -1.22
C LYS A 102 -23.48 16.78 -1.23
N LEU A 103 -23.08 17.40 -2.34
CA LEU A 103 -23.76 18.53 -2.94
C LEU A 103 -24.97 17.94 -3.70
N ALA A 104 -26.19 18.23 -3.24
CA ALA A 104 -27.44 18.28 -4.03
C ALA A 104 -28.66 18.27 -3.08
N GLN A 105 -29.11 19.46 -2.68
CA GLN A 105 -30.44 20.04 -2.97
C GLN A 105 -30.54 21.41 -2.30
#